data_AF-A0A354ZM83-F1
#
_entry.id   AF-A0A354ZM83-F1
#
_cell.length_a   1.000
_cell.length_b   1.000
_cell.length_c   1.000
_cell.angle_alpha   90.00
_cell.angle_beta   90.00
_cell.angle_gamma   90.00
#
_symmetry.space_group_name_H-M   'P 1'
#
loop_
_entity.id
_entity.type
_entity.pdbx_description
1 polymer ?
#
loop_
_entity_poly.entity_id
_entity_poly.type
_entity_poly.pdbx_seq_one_letter_code
_entity_poly.pdbx_strand_id
1 'polypeptide(L)' 'MKVTDVRGLLVATIALDSSDAREVADLSDAELVIRARKAMSAVIPGHLIRDILVGRDGDALQVAFTV' A
#
# COMPACT_ATOMS: atom_id res chain seq x y z
N MET A 1 10.76 -18.72 -0.31
CA MET A 1 10.97 -17.50 -1.12
C MET A 1 10.21 -17.67 -2.44
N LYS A 2 9.17 -16.87 -2.70
CA LYS A 2 8.38 -16.93 -3.93
C LYS A 2 8.77 -15.74 -4.79
N VAL A 3 9.38 -16.00 -5.95
CA VAL A 3 9.73 -14.97 -6.93
C VAL A 3 8.60 -14.92 -7.94
N THR A 4 8.03 -13.74 -8.16
CA THR A 4 6.93 -13.50 -9.12
C THR A 4 7.45 -12.61 -10.23
N ASP A 5 7.19 -12.98 -11.48
CA ASP A 5 7.56 -12.17 -12.66
C ASP A 5 6.55 -11.03 -12.83
N VAL A 6 7.03 -9.79 -12.75
CA VAL A 6 6.22 -8.57 -12.77
C VAL A 6 6.64 -7.73 -13.98
N ARG A 7 5.72 -7.53 -14.92
CA ARG A 7 5.97 -6.77 -16.17
C ARG A 7 5.97 -5.25 -15.99
N GLY A 8 5.44 -4.75 -14.88
CA GLY A 8 5.37 -3.33 -14.56
C GLY A 8 5.09 -3.11 -13.07
N LEU A 9 5.86 -2.22 -12.45
CA LEU A 9 5.74 -1.86 -11.03
C LEU A 9 5.35 -0.39 -10.93
N LEU A 10 4.26 -0.11 -10.24
CA LEU A 10 3.87 1.24 -9.86
C LEU A 10 4.21 1.46 -8.39
N VAL A 11 4.76 2.64 -8.10
CA VAL A 11 5.10 3.04 -6.73
C VAL A 11 4.32 4.31 -6.41
N ALA A 12 3.67 4.31 -5.25
CA ALA A 12 2.93 5.45 -4.73
C ALA A 12 3.35 5.70 -3.28
N THR A 13 3.39 6.98 -2.91
CA THR A 13 3.59 7.41 -1.53
C THR A 13 2.29 7.99 -1.01
N ILE A 14 1.79 7.45 0.09
CA ILE A 14 0.63 7.99 0.81
C ILE A 14 1.19 8.76 2.00
N ALA A 15 1.07 10.09 1.96
CA ALA A 15 1.36 10.92 3.12
C ALA A 15 0.28 10.69 4.18
N LEU A 16 0.70 10.46 5.43
CA LEU A 16 -0.20 10.32 6.57
C LEU A 16 -0.22 11.64 7.34
N ASP A 17 -1.37 12.03 7.86
CA ASP A 17 -1.41 13.04 8.91
C ASP A 17 -1.05 12.43 10.28
N SER A 18 -0.90 13.27 11.30
CA SER A 18 -0.52 12.81 12.65
C SER A 18 -1.55 11.88 13.31
N SER A 19 -2.81 11.91 12.89
CA SER A 19 -3.85 10.99 13.37
C SER A 19 -3.72 9.64 12.67
N ASP A 20 -3.61 9.64 11.34
CA ASP A 20 -3.41 8.46 10.52
C ASP A 20 -2.11 7.73 10.87
N ALA A 21 -1.02 8.45 11.13
CA ALA A 21 0.27 7.86 11.48
C ALA A 21 0.20 7.02 12.76
N ARG A 22 -0.55 7.47 13.78
CA ARG A 22 -0.79 6.69 15.00
C ARG A 22 -1.65 5.48 14.74
N GLU A 23 -2.73 5.65 13.99
CA GLU A 23 -3.65 4.56 13.67
C GLU A 23 -2.96 3.45 12.86
N VAL A 24 -2.07 3.82 11.94
CA VAL A 24 -1.34 2.89 11.07
C VAL A 24 -0.17 2.20 11.79
N ALA A 25 0.42 2.85 12.80
CA ALA A 25 1.52 2.29 13.57
C ALA A 25 1.13 0.98 14.29
N ASP A 26 -0.10 0.91 14.78
CA ASP A 26 -0.59 -0.24 15.56
C ASP A 26 -1.23 -1.35 14.71
N LEU A 27 -1.38 -1.15 13.39
CA LEU A 27 -1.97 -2.15 12.50
C LEU A 27 -1.04 -3.36 12.30
N SER A 28 -1.63 -4.53 12.04
CA SER A 28 -0.88 -5.63 11.45
C SER A 28 -0.54 -5.35 9.99
N ASP A 29 0.46 -6.06 9.44
CA ASP A 29 0.81 -5.95 8.02
C ASP A 29 -0.39 -6.24 7.10
N ALA A 30 -1.26 -7.17 7.49
CA ALA A 30 -2.45 -7.53 6.73
C ALA A 30 -3.47 -6.38 6.69
N GLU A 31 -3.73 -5.72 7.81
CA GLU A 31 -4.64 -4.57 7.87
C GLU A 31 -4.09 -3.37 7.12
N LEU A 32 -2.77 -3.20 7.16
CA LEU A 32 -2.10 -2.13 6.45
C LEU A 32 -2.20 -2.30 4.94
N VAL A 33 -2.06 -3.52 4.43
CA VAL A 33 -2.32 -3.87 3.02
C VAL A 33 -3.78 -3.57 2.64
N ILE A 34 -4.74 -3.92 3.48
CA ILE A 34 -6.17 -3.63 3.24
C ILE A 34 -6.41 -2.12 3.15
N ARG A 35 -5.85 -1.34 4.09
CA ARG A 35 -5.99 0.12 4.14
C ARG A 35 -5.33 0.78 2.93
N ALA A 36 -4.13 0.38 2.56
CA ALA A 36 -3.44 0.87 1.37
C ALA A 36 -4.20 0.53 0.08
N ARG A 37 -4.72 -0.70 -0.07
CA ARG A 37 -5.55 -1.09 -1.21
C ARG A 37 -6.81 -0.25 -1.30
N LYS A 38 -7.46 0.07 -0.17
CA LYS A 38 -8.63 0.96 -0.12
C LYS A 38 -8.27 2.38 -0.56
N ALA A 39 -7.16 2.92 -0.08
CA ALA A 39 -6.68 4.25 -0.49
C ALA A 39 -6.35 4.31 -1.99
N MET A 40 -5.62 3.31 -2.51
CA MET A 40 -5.30 3.22 -3.93
C MET A 40 -6.53 3.02 -4.83
N SER A 41 -7.59 2.42 -4.30
CA SER A 41 -8.86 2.26 -5.02
C SER A 41 -9.54 3.59 -5.37
N ALA A 42 -9.15 4.70 -4.74
CA ALA A 42 -9.61 6.04 -5.10
C ALA A 42 -8.96 6.59 -6.38
N VAL A 43 -7.80 6.05 -6.76
CA VAL A 43 -7.02 6.50 -7.93
C VAL A 43 -7.10 5.49 -9.07
N ILE A 44 -7.07 4.19 -8.75
CA ILE A 44 -7.08 3.09 -9.72
C ILE A 44 -8.16 2.10 -9.30
N PRO A 45 -9.00 1.58 -10.22
CA PRO A 45 -10.00 0.58 -9.88
C PRO A 45 -9.37 -0.63 -9.15
N GLY A 46 -9.86 -0.95 -7.95
CA GLY A 46 -9.23 -1.95 -7.09
C GLY A 46 -9.15 -3.36 -7.70
N HIS A 47 -10.02 -3.70 -8.66
CA HIS A 47 -9.97 -4.99 -9.38
C HIS A 47 -8.79 -5.09 -10.36
N LEU A 48 -8.16 -3.97 -10.71
CA LEU A 48 -6.95 -3.94 -11.53
C LEU A 48 -5.70 -4.13 -10.69
N ILE A 49 -5.73 -3.86 -9.39
CA ILE A 49 -4.57 -4.10 -8.52
C ILE A 49 -4.41 -5.61 -8.33
N ARG A 50 -3.32 -6.18 -8.83
CA ARG A 50 -3.02 -7.62 -8.73
C ARG A 50 -2.25 -7.95 -7.46
N ASP A 51 -1.04 -7.41 -7.35
CA ASP A 51 -0.18 -7.53 -6.18
C ASP A 51 0.00 -6.17 -5.53
N ILE A 52 0.13 -6.14 -4.21
CA ILE A 52 0.39 -4.92 -3.45
C ILE A 52 1.31 -5.24 -2.28
N LEU A 53 2.35 -4.43 -2.14
CA LEU A 53 3.29 -4.42 -1.03
C LEU A 53 3.23 -3.05 -0.39
N VAL A 54 3.31 -3.02 0.93
CA VAL A 54 3.27 -1.76 1.67
C VAL A 54 4.37 -1.75 2.71
N GLY A 55 5.15 -0.67 2.70
CA GLY A 55 6.14 -0.35 3.71
C GLY A 55 5.72 0.88 4.50
N ARG A 56 6.18 0.96 5.75
CA ARG A 56 6.07 2.15 6.60
C ARG A 56 7.37 2.92 6.51
N ASP A 57 7.27 4.23 6.36
CA ASP A 57 8.40 5.13 6.35
C ASP A 57 8.03 6.39 7.12
N GLY A 58 8.17 6.34 8.45
CA GLY A 58 7.82 7.45 9.35
C GLY A 58 6.36 7.88 9.23
N ASP A 59 6.13 9.02 8.59
CA ASP A 59 4.84 9.66 8.33
C ASP A 59 4.26 9.33 6.94
N ALA A 60 4.84 8.37 6.24
CA ALA A 60 4.37 7.93 4.94
C ALA A 60 4.20 6.41 4.85
N LEU A 61 3.27 5.99 3.99
CA LEU A 61 3.21 4.62 3.48
C LEU A 61 3.77 4.58 2.06
N GLN A 62 4.76 3.71 1.85
CA GLN A 62 5.24 3.40 0.52
C GLN A 62 4.47 2.19 0.00
N VAL A 63 3.76 2.36 -1.10
CA VAL A 63 2.96 1.32 -1.73
C VAL A 63 3.57 0.96 -3.07
N ALA A 64 3.91 -0.31 -3.25
CA ALA A 64 4.35 -0.85 -4.52
C ALA A 64 3.31 -1.85 -5.01
N PHE A 65 2.81 -1.68 -6.23
CA PHE A 65 1.73 -2.52 -6.73
C PHE A 65 1.85 -2.79 -8.24
N THR A 66 1.15 -3.84 -8.66
CA THR A 66 1.09 -4.29 -10.05
C THR A 66 -0.35 -4.19 -10.55
N VAL A 67 -0.49 -3.98 -11.86
CA VAL A 67 -1.77 -3.85 -12.56
C VAL A 67 -1.94 -5.01 -13.53
#